data_AF-A0A1V5DFM7-F1
#
_entry.id   AF-A0A1V5DFM7-F1
#
_cell.length_a   1.000
_cell.length_b   1.000
_cell.length_c   1.000
_cell.angle_alpha   90.00
_cell.angle_beta   90.00
_cell.angle_gamma   90.00
#
_symmetry.space_group_name_H-M   'P 1'
#
loop_
_entity.id
_entity.type
_entity.pdbx_description
1 polymer ?
#
loop_
_entity_poly.entity_id
_entity_poly.type
_entity_poly.pdbx_seq_one_letter_code
_entity_poly.pdbx_strand_id
1 'polypeptide(L)'
;MAEVIKEQNLTRVVVASCSPRTHEGLFQENCEKAGLNRYLFEMANIRDQDSWVHMHEPEKATDKAKDLIRMAVAKAQYLKPLKPGQLSVNHQALVIGGGLAGMTAALSLADQGFASFVIEKEDRLGGNYNHLYKTLEGLDAQVHLKTLLEKIYKNPLITVVTSAQIKKIDGFIGNYKTTVQTKDGEKVFEHGVVLVAIGAYENKPQEYLYGQNSKIKTQRELETLIYGKDPRLTPVKNVVMIQCVGSRDKERPYCSRYCCSEAIKNALELKAADPSRDITIIYRDIRTFAFKEDYYRKAREANVKFISYEENRKPEVVASGDKVEVKVFDPILNESVILPADAVVLSVGVVPNPENAAIGNMLKVPTNQDGFFLEAHVKLRPVDFATDGVFMCGMAHSPKFSDESITQANAAVSRACMVLCLDFIEAEGKTAFVNKERCSACGLCEINCPYSAIQVNVAEGCAEVNAVLCKGCGVCTASCRMNAVDLNGFNNEEVLAQIYNLN
;
A
#
# COMPACT_ATOMS: atom_id res chain seq x y z
N MET A 1 31.17 16.40 -12.09
CA MET A 1 30.54 17.46 -11.26
C MET A 1 31.36 17.77 -10.02
N ALA A 2 31.59 16.80 -9.11
CA ALA A 2 32.34 17.04 -7.88
C ALA A 2 33.77 17.59 -8.09
N GLU A 3 34.49 17.09 -9.10
CA GLU A 3 35.81 17.63 -9.50
C GLU A 3 35.72 19.10 -9.90
N VAL A 4 34.81 19.43 -10.83
CA VAL A 4 34.59 20.81 -11.31
C VAL A 4 34.22 21.77 -10.17
N ILE A 5 33.39 21.33 -9.21
CA ILE A 5 33.06 22.14 -8.02
C ILE A 5 34.32 22.55 -7.26
N LYS A 6 35.25 21.61 -7.06
CA LYS A 6 36.51 21.84 -6.35
C LYS A 6 37.50 22.65 -7.18
N GLU A 7 37.71 22.27 -8.44
CA GLU A 7 38.68 22.92 -9.33
C GLU A 7 38.33 24.38 -9.62
N GLN A 8 37.04 24.67 -9.80
CA GLN A 8 36.56 26.01 -10.15
C GLN A 8 36.03 26.80 -8.94
N ASN A 9 36.14 26.25 -7.72
CA ASN A 9 35.62 26.84 -6.48
C ASN A 9 34.15 27.31 -6.61
N LEU A 10 33.31 26.44 -7.18
CA LEU A 10 31.89 26.78 -7.42
C LEU A 10 31.14 26.95 -6.10
N THR A 11 30.36 28.03 -6.01
CA THR A 11 29.52 28.32 -4.84
C THR A 11 28.08 27.92 -5.03
N ARG A 12 27.64 27.67 -6.27
CA ARG A 12 26.28 27.25 -6.64
C ARG A 12 26.35 26.28 -7.81
N VAL A 13 25.38 25.38 -7.89
CA VAL A 13 25.26 24.44 -9.02
C VAL A 13 23.83 24.44 -9.54
N VAL A 14 23.70 24.59 -10.86
CA VAL A 14 22.41 24.43 -11.56
C VAL A 14 22.53 23.27 -12.53
N VAL A 15 21.61 22.32 -12.46
CA VAL A 15 21.53 21.21 -13.41
C VAL A 15 20.25 21.31 -14.23
N ALA A 16 20.40 21.43 -15.55
CA ALA A 16 19.30 21.39 -16.50
C ALA A 16 19.12 19.96 -17.02
N SER A 17 18.09 19.26 -16.56
CA SER A 17 17.87 17.85 -16.94
C SER A 17 16.41 17.42 -16.70
N CYS A 18 16.18 16.36 -15.93
CA CYS A 18 14.87 15.80 -15.61
C CYS A 18 14.15 16.49 -14.45
N SER A 19 13.05 15.88 -13.99
CA SER A 19 12.34 16.32 -12.78
C SER A 19 13.19 16.27 -11.51
N PRO A 20 13.12 17.29 -10.63
CA PRO A 20 13.75 17.26 -9.31
C PRO A 20 13.23 16.11 -8.44
N ARG A 21 11.99 15.66 -8.66
CA ARG A 21 11.40 14.53 -7.93
C ARG A 21 12.17 13.22 -8.09
N THR A 22 12.98 13.09 -9.15
CA THR A 22 13.71 11.85 -9.44
C THR A 22 15.17 11.92 -9.00
N HIS A 23 15.87 13.01 -9.31
CA HIS A 23 17.33 13.06 -9.17
C HIS A 23 17.86 14.25 -8.36
N GLU A 24 17.02 15.13 -7.80
CA GLU A 24 17.49 16.25 -6.97
C GLU A 24 18.37 15.76 -5.81
N GLY A 25 17.89 14.76 -5.05
CA GLY A 25 18.65 14.17 -3.94
C GLY A 25 20.02 13.63 -4.37
N LEU A 26 20.10 12.96 -5.54
CA LEU A 26 21.35 12.42 -6.06
C LEU A 26 22.37 13.52 -6.40
N PHE A 27 21.93 14.62 -7.02
CA PHE A 27 22.82 15.74 -7.33
C PHE A 27 23.24 16.49 -6.07
N GLN A 28 22.32 16.67 -5.12
CA GLN A 28 22.58 17.23 -3.81
C GLN A 28 23.65 16.46 -3.04
N GLU A 29 23.58 15.13 -2.98
CA GLU A 29 24.61 14.29 -2.36
C GLU A 29 25.98 14.46 -3.03
N ASN A 30 26.01 14.63 -4.36
CA ASN A 30 27.26 14.87 -5.08
C ASN A 30 27.84 16.27 -4.80
N CYS A 31 27.00 17.28 -4.59
CA CYS A 31 27.45 18.60 -4.10
C CYS A 31 28.08 18.47 -2.71
N GLU A 32 27.44 17.73 -1.79
CA GLU A 32 27.94 17.53 -0.43
C GLU A 32 29.29 16.82 -0.40
N LYS A 33 29.45 15.74 -1.20
CA LYS A 33 30.75 15.05 -1.39
C LYS A 33 31.84 15.99 -1.92
N ALA A 34 31.47 17.05 -2.62
CA ALA A 34 32.37 18.06 -3.12
C ALA A 34 32.68 19.18 -2.11
N GLY A 35 32.02 19.20 -0.94
CA GLY A 35 32.14 20.24 0.07
C GLY A 35 31.16 21.40 -0.11
N LEU A 36 30.21 21.29 -1.04
CA LEU A 36 29.17 22.30 -1.29
C LEU A 36 27.87 21.91 -0.58
N ASN A 37 27.28 22.83 0.18
CA ASN A 37 26.01 22.59 0.88
C ASN A 37 24.90 22.19 -0.11
N ARG A 38 24.14 21.13 0.18
CA ARG A 38 23.10 20.61 -0.73
C ARG A 38 22.05 21.63 -1.15
N TYR A 39 21.74 22.60 -0.31
CA TYR A 39 20.72 23.62 -0.59
C TYR A 39 21.24 24.76 -1.47
N LEU A 40 22.51 24.70 -1.90
CA LEU A 40 23.12 25.58 -2.89
C LEU A 40 23.02 25.02 -4.33
N PHE A 41 22.12 24.06 -4.51
CA PHE A 41 21.80 23.39 -5.76
C PHE A 41 20.39 23.76 -6.23
N GLU A 42 20.21 24.00 -7.53
CA GLU A 42 18.90 24.19 -8.18
C GLU A 42 18.80 23.31 -9.44
N MET A 43 17.59 22.87 -9.77
CA MET A 43 17.35 22.04 -10.95
C MET A 43 16.39 22.72 -11.93
N ALA A 44 16.79 22.82 -13.20
CA ALA A 44 15.91 23.23 -14.30
C ALA A 44 15.39 21.99 -15.02
N ASN A 45 14.07 21.76 -14.98
CA ASN A 45 13.45 20.60 -15.63
C ASN A 45 13.20 20.88 -17.12
N ILE A 46 14.19 20.59 -17.96
CA ILE A 46 14.13 20.76 -19.42
C ILE A 46 13.74 19.45 -20.17
N ARG A 47 13.37 18.40 -19.43
CA ARG A 47 12.93 17.13 -20.00
C ARG A 47 11.43 16.94 -19.91
N ASP A 48 10.95 16.67 -18.71
CA ASP A 48 9.56 16.31 -18.45
C ASP A 48 8.62 17.52 -18.68
N GLN A 49 9.10 18.74 -18.46
CA GLN A 49 8.36 19.98 -18.67
C GLN A 49 8.67 20.70 -20.00
N ASP A 50 9.57 20.15 -20.81
CA ASP A 50 10.02 20.81 -22.04
C ASP A 50 10.22 19.79 -23.18
N SER A 51 11.42 19.23 -23.37
CA SER A 51 11.71 18.40 -24.56
C SER A 51 10.75 17.22 -24.82
N TRP A 52 10.17 16.57 -23.80
CA TRP A 52 9.19 15.50 -24.00
C TRP A 52 7.82 15.97 -24.46
N VAL A 53 7.41 17.18 -24.06
CA VAL A 53 6.08 17.72 -24.38
C VAL A 53 6.10 18.64 -25.61
N HIS A 54 7.29 19.08 -26.05
CA HIS A 54 7.49 19.94 -27.22
C HIS A 54 8.30 19.29 -28.34
N MET A 55 8.22 17.96 -28.47
CA MET A 55 9.01 17.18 -29.44
C MET A 55 8.83 17.60 -30.91
N HIS A 56 7.75 18.30 -31.23
CA HIS A 56 7.44 18.78 -32.58
C HIS A 56 7.80 20.27 -32.80
N GLU A 57 8.30 20.97 -31.78
CA GLU A 57 8.66 22.39 -31.85
C GLU A 57 10.06 22.65 -31.25
N PRO A 58 11.14 22.05 -31.81
CA PRO A 58 12.47 22.02 -31.18
C PRO A 58 13.11 23.41 -30.98
N GLU A 59 12.84 24.36 -31.86
CA GLU A 59 13.32 25.74 -31.71
C GLU A 59 12.66 26.43 -30.52
N LYS A 60 11.33 26.32 -30.39
CA LYS A 60 10.59 26.86 -29.24
C LYS A 60 10.92 26.14 -27.94
N ALA A 61 11.12 24.83 -27.98
CA ALA A 61 11.59 24.05 -26.83
C ALA A 61 12.98 24.55 -26.39
N THR A 62 13.88 24.83 -27.34
CA THR A 62 15.20 25.39 -27.03
C THR A 62 15.10 26.76 -26.35
N ASP A 63 14.21 27.64 -26.82
CA ASP A 63 14.02 28.95 -26.19
C ASP A 63 13.39 28.83 -24.79
N LYS A 64 12.39 27.95 -24.63
CA LYS A 64 11.84 27.61 -23.31
C LYS A 64 12.90 27.04 -22.37
N ALA A 65 13.78 26.16 -22.84
CA ALA A 65 14.87 25.61 -22.05
C ALA A 65 15.83 26.72 -21.57
N LYS A 66 16.18 27.68 -22.43
CA LYS A 66 17.00 28.85 -22.02
C LYS A 66 16.32 29.64 -20.91
N ASP A 67 15.01 29.85 -21.01
CA ASP A 67 14.24 30.56 -19.98
C ASP A 67 14.22 29.80 -18.66
N LEU A 68 13.93 28.49 -18.69
CA LEU A 68 13.96 27.64 -17.50
C LEU A 68 15.33 27.63 -16.82
N ILE A 69 16.42 27.58 -17.60
CA ILE A 69 17.79 27.65 -17.08
C ILE A 69 18.05 29.02 -16.46
N ARG A 70 17.65 30.10 -17.12
CA ARG A 70 17.84 31.47 -16.62
C ARG A 70 17.07 31.72 -15.32
N MET A 71 15.83 31.23 -15.20
CA MET A 71 15.07 31.26 -13.96
C MET A 71 15.78 30.50 -12.83
N ALA A 72 16.27 29.29 -13.12
CA ALA A 72 17.00 28.49 -12.13
C ALA A 72 18.31 29.16 -11.69
N VAL A 73 19.08 29.74 -12.62
CA VAL A 73 20.29 30.51 -12.32
C VAL A 73 19.98 31.74 -11.48
N ALA A 74 18.91 32.49 -11.82
CA ALA A 74 18.49 33.66 -11.07
C ALA A 74 18.14 33.30 -9.60
N LYS A 75 17.41 32.21 -9.38
CA LYS A 75 17.16 31.70 -8.02
C LYS A 75 18.44 31.29 -7.29
N ALA A 76 19.33 30.58 -7.99
CA ALA A 76 20.53 30.01 -7.39
C ALA A 76 21.43 31.09 -6.75
N GLN A 77 21.41 32.32 -7.27
CA GLN A 77 22.14 33.46 -6.72
C GLN A 77 21.73 33.80 -5.27
N TYR A 78 20.45 33.59 -4.92
CA TYR A 78 19.89 33.94 -3.62
C TYR A 78 19.86 32.77 -2.63
N LEU A 79 20.11 31.53 -3.10
CA LEU A 79 20.17 30.35 -2.24
C LEU A 79 21.19 30.55 -1.12
N LYS A 80 20.84 30.12 0.09
CA LYS A 80 21.70 30.18 1.27
C LYS A 80 22.00 28.76 1.75
N PRO A 81 23.18 28.53 2.37
CA PRO A 81 23.46 27.22 2.96
C PRO A 81 22.48 26.97 4.12
N LEU A 82 21.77 25.85 4.07
CA LEU A 82 20.83 25.46 5.12
C LEU A 82 21.40 24.27 5.91
N LYS A 83 21.08 24.22 7.20
CA LYS A 83 21.40 23.09 8.06
C LYS A 83 20.10 22.36 8.40
N PRO A 84 19.91 21.12 7.94
CA PRO A 84 18.74 20.35 8.33
C PRO A 84 18.77 20.11 9.85
N GLY A 85 17.62 20.18 10.49
CA GLY A 85 17.48 19.74 11.88
C GLY A 85 17.65 18.22 11.97
N GLN A 86 18.08 17.73 13.12
CA GLN A 86 18.09 16.28 13.40
C GLN A 86 16.90 15.93 14.29
N LEU A 87 16.24 14.84 13.95
CA LEU A 87 15.09 14.33 14.67
C LEU A 87 15.36 12.91 15.13
N SER A 88 15.36 12.69 16.44
CA SER A 88 15.48 11.35 17.01
C SER A 88 14.44 10.42 16.41
N VAL A 89 14.81 9.17 16.18
CA VAL A 89 13.87 8.15 15.69
C VAL A 89 13.30 7.40 16.88
N ASN A 90 11.98 7.28 16.95
CA ASN A 90 11.34 6.28 17.78
C ASN A 90 11.55 4.91 17.13
N HIS A 91 12.29 4.02 17.81
CA HIS A 91 12.67 2.71 17.29
C HIS A 91 11.55 1.65 17.38
N GLN A 92 10.32 2.05 17.71
CA GLN A 92 9.15 1.17 17.69
C GLN A 92 8.38 1.29 16.37
N ALA A 93 7.66 0.23 16.00
CA ALA A 93 6.79 0.23 14.82
C ALA A 93 5.31 0.06 15.20
N LEU A 94 4.41 0.60 14.38
CA LEU A 94 2.98 0.28 14.44
C LEU A 94 2.60 -0.62 13.27
N VAL A 95 2.00 -1.77 13.56
CA VAL A 95 1.41 -2.67 12.58
C VAL A 95 -0.11 -2.54 12.65
N ILE A 96 -0.74 -2.12 11.56
CA ILE A 96 -2.19 -1.96 11.47
C ILE A 96 -2.79 -3.20 10.79
N GLY A 97 -3.51 -4.02 11.55
CA GLY A 97 -4.09 -5.28 11.11
C GLY A 97 -3.29 -6.49 11.57
N GLY A 98 -3.96 -7.41 12.28
CA GLY A 98 -3.42 -8.63 12.86
C GLY A 98 -3.61 -9.88 12.01
N GLY A 99 -3.77 -9.73 10.68
CA GLY A 99 -3.80 -10.86 9.74
C GLY A 99 -2.44 -11.53 9.56
N LEU A 100 -2.34 -12.54 8.69
CA LEU A 100 -1.08 -13.26 8.41
C LEU A 100 0.09 -12.31 8.11
N ALA A 101 -0.13 -11.29 7.27
CA ALA A 101 0.90 -10.31 6.90
C ALA A 101 1.35 -9.47 8.11
N GLY A 102 0.41 -8.95 8.91
CA GLY A 102 0.73 -8.15 10.09
C GLY A 102 1.43 -8.96 11.20
N MET A 103 0.97 -10.18 11.44
CA MET A 103 1.62 -11.12 12.36
C MET A 103 3.05 -11.45 11.93
N THR A 104 3.25 -11.71 10.63
CA THR A 104 4.58 -11.95 10.06
C THR A 104 5.48 -10.72 10.21
N ALA A 105 4.94 -9.53 9.94
CA ALA A 105 5.68 -8.29 10.09
C ALA A 105 6.11 -8.04 11.55
N ALA A 106 5.21 -8.21 12.51
CA ALA A 106 5.50 -8.04 13.93
C ALA A 106 6.58 -9.00 14.44
N LEU A 107 6.49 -10.28 14.05
CA LEU A 107 7.51 -11.27 14.39
C LEU A 107 8.86 -10.94 13.74
N SER A 108 8.85 -10.54 12.47
CA SER A 108 10.09 -10.19 11.77
C SER A 108 10.75 -8.93 12.35
N LEU A 109 9.95 -7.94 12.77
CA LEU A 109 10.46 -6.77 13.51
C LEU A 109 11.11 -7.19 14.84
N ALA A 110 10.45 -8.07 15.59
CA ALA A 110 10.99 -8.58 16.85
C ALA A 110 12.27 -9.40 16.66
N ASP A 111 12.37 -10.19 15.58
CA ASP A 111 13.59 -10.92 15.21
C ASP A 111 14.75 -9.97 14.85
N GLN A 112 14.45 -8.74 14.41
CA GLN A 112 15.43 -7.66 14.22
C GLN A 112 15.68 -6.83 15.49
N GLY A 113 15.02 -7.15 16.60
CA GLY A 113 15.17 -6.45 17.89
C GLY A 113 14.30 -5.20 18.06
N PHE A 114 13.37 -4.92 17.13
CA PHE A 114 12.47 -3.77 17.22
C PHE A 114 11.14 -4.12 17.88
N ALA A 115 10.71 -3.29 18.81
CA ALA A 115 9.39 -3.43 19.42
C ALA A 115 8.29 -2.97 18.47
N SER A 116 7.11 -3.59 18.56
CA SER A 116 5.97 -3.22 17.73
C SER A 116 4.63 -3.28 18.46
N PHE A 117 3.73 -2.40 18.06
CA PHE A 117 2.33 -2.40 18.47
C PHE A 117 1.48 -2.97 17.33
N VAL A 118 0.78 -4.08 17.57
CA VAL A 118 -0.16 -4.68 16.60
C VAL A 118 -1.58 -4.25 16.97
N ILE A 119 -2.18 -3.40 16.12
CA ILE A 119 -3.55 -2.92 16.32
C ILE A 119 -4.49 -3.77 15.47
N GLU A 120 -5.38 -4.52 16.12
CA GLU A 120 -6.38 -5.38 15.48
C GLU A 120 -7.79 -4.93 15.86
N LYS A 121 -8.66 -4.81 14.85
CA LYS A 121 -10.03 -4.37 15.04
C LYS A 121 -10.93 -5.45 15.59
N GLU A 122 -10.68 -6.70 15.22
CA GLU A 122 -11.41 -7.86 15.73
C GLU A 122 -10.93 -8.20 17.16
N ASP A 123 -11.66 -9.07 17.84
CA ASP A 123 -11.29 -9.56 19.18
C ASP A 123 -10.14 -10.57 19.17
N ARG A 124 -9.67 -10.98 17.99
CA ARG A 124 -8.60 -11.95 17.79
C ARG A 124 -7.79 -11.68 16.52
N LEU A 125 -6.53 -12.12 16.53
CA LEU A 125 -5.65 -12.08 15.36
C LEU A 125 -6.00 -13.17 14.33
N GLY A 126 -5.33 -13.12 13.17
CA GLY A 126 -5.37 -14.13 12.10
C GLY A 126 -6.08 -13.66 10.82
N GLY A 127 -7.04 -12.74 10.92
CA GLY A 127 -7.78 -12.20 9.76
C GLY A 127 -8.33 -13.32 8.87
N ASN A 128 -8.18 -13.18 7.54
CA ASN A 128 -8.64 -14.21 6.59
C ASN A 128 -7.99 -15.59 6.78
N TYR A 129 -6.79 -15.64 7.34
CA TYR A 129 -6.02 -16.87 7.53
C TYR A 129 -6.68 -17.81 8.56
N ASN A 130 -7.51 -17.28 9.46
CA ASN A 130 -8.34 -18.08 10.38
C ASN A 130 -9.25 -19.08 9.65
N HIS A 131 -9.61 -18.79 8.40
CA HIS A 131 -10.57 -19.59 7.64
C HIS A 131 -9.91 -20.46 6.57
N LEU A 132 -8.58 -20.42 6.46
CA LEU A 132 -7.83 -21.28 5.55
C LEU A 132 -7.40 -22.52 6.32
N TYR A 133 -7.74 -23.71 5.84
CA TYR A 133 -7.37 -24.95 6.52
C TYR A 133 -6.05 -25.49 5.98
N LYS A 134 -5.90 -25.49 4.66
CA LYS A 134 -4.71 -25.98 3.98
C LYS A 134 -4.38 -25.13 2.76
N THR A 135 -3.10 -24.96 2.48
CA THR A 135 -2.64 -24.38 1.20
C THR A 135 -2.66 -25.44 0.10
N LEU A 136 -2.60 -25.01 -1.16
CA LEU A 136 -2.51 -25.94 -2.29
C LEU A 136 -1.22 -26.79 -2.21
N GLU A 137 -0.14 -26.20 -1.69
CA GLU A 137 1.16 -26.80 -1.50
C GLU A 137 1.21 -27.81 -0.34
N GLY A 138 0.17 -27.86 0.49
CA GLY A 138 0.00 -28.86 1.54
C GLY A 138 0.33 -28.39 2.96
N LEU A 139 0.72 -27.13 3.15
CA LEU A 139 0.87 -26.54 4.49
C LEU A 139 -0.48 -26.53 5.22
N ASP A 140 -0.51 -27.08 6.44
CA ASP A 140 -1.61 -26.93 7.38
C ASP A 140 -1.60 -25.50 7.95
N ALA A 141 -2.56 -24.70 7.49
CA ALA A 141 -2.63 -23.29 7.83
C ALA A 141 -3.12 -23.08 9.27
N GLN A 142 -3.90 -24.00 9.83
CA GLN A 142 -4.42 -23.89 11.20
C GLN A 142 -3.32 -24.15 12.23
N VAL A 143 -2.50 -25.19 12.00
CA VAL A 143 -1.32 -25.48 12.81
C VAL A 143 -0.32 -24.33 12.71
N HIS A 144 -0.04 -23.87 11.50
CA HIS A 144 0.88 -22.74 11.28
C HIS A 144 0.39 -21.46 11.99
N LEU A 145 -0.90 -21.14 11.87
CA LEU A 145 -1.52 -20.01 12.57
C LEU A 145 -1.35 -20.12 14.08
N LYS A 146 -1.65 -21.29 14.67
CA LYS A 146 -1.49 -21.52 16.10
C LYS A 146 -0.05 -21.26 16.54
N THR A 147 0.95 -21.73 15.78
CA THR A 147 2.36 -21.46 16.06
C THR A 147 2.69 -19.98 15.99
N LEU A 148 2.16 -19.23 15.01
CA LEU A 148 2.37 -17.78 14.93
C LEU A 148 1.77 -17.04 16.12
N LEU A 149 0.54 -17.38 16.52
CA LEU A 149 -0.14 -16.79 17.66
C LEU A 149 0.65 -17.04 18.96
N GLU A 150 1.10 -18.28 19.19
CA GLU A 150 1.91 -18.62 20.35
C GLU A 150 3.21 -17.80 20.41
N LYS A 151 3.88 -17.61 19.27
CA LYS A 151 5.09 -16.78 19.19
C LYS A 151 4.78 -15.32 19.50
N ILE A 152 3.72 -14.76 18.93
CA ILE A 152 3.34 -13.36 19.11
C ILE A 152 2.99 -13.06 20.56
N TYR A 153 2.09 -13.83 21.17
CA TYR A 153 1.63 -13.55 22.53
C TYR A 153 2.71 -13.79 23.59
N LYS A 154 3.76 -14.57 23.30
CA LYS A 154 4.90 -14.79 24.20
C LYS A 154 6.06 -13.82 23.98
N ASN A 155 6.06 -13.04 22.91
CA ASN A 155 7.19 -12.18 22.57
C ASN A 155 7.11 -10.84 23.33
N PRO A 156 8.12 -10.49 24.16
CA PRO A 156 8.09 -9.25 24.95
C PRO A 156 8.21 -7.97 24.11
N LEU A 157 8.65 -8.07 22.85
CA LEU A 157 8.78 -6.94 21.93
C LEU A 157 7.46 -6.64 21.19
N ILE A 158 6.46 -7.51 21.28
CA ILE A 158 5.20 -7.35 20.55
C ILE A 158 4.07 -7.07 21.52
N THR A 159 3.47 -5.89 21.40
CA THR A 159 2.28 -5.52 22.15
C THR A 159 1.06 -5.62 21.25
N VAL A 160 0.14 -6.54 21.57
CA VAL A 160 -1.09 -6.76 20.81
C VAL A 160 -2.24 -5.98 21.45
N VAL A 161 -2.98 -5.24 20.62
CA VAL A 161 -4.18 -4.50 21.03
C VAL A 161 -5.33 -4.88 20.11
N THR A 162 -6.20 -5.77 20.59
CA THR A 162 -7.40 -6.24 19.88
C THR A 162 -8.63 -5.40 20.21
N SER A 163 -9.71 -5.55 19.44
CA SER A 163 -10.94 -4.76 19.57
C SER A 163 -10.66 -3.25 19.56
N ALA A 164 -9.75 -2.85 18.68
CA ALA A 164 -9.14 -1.53 18.68
C ALA A 164 -9.33 -0.83 17.33
N GLN A 165 -9.75 0.42 17.37
CA GLN A 165 -9.97 1.22 16.17
C GLN A 165 -9.06 2.45 16.17
N ILE A 166 -8.34 2.65 15.07
CA ILE A 166 -7.55 3.86 14.87
C ILE A 166 -8.48 5.05 14.64
N LYS A 167 -8.27 6.13 15.41
CA LYS A 167 -9.00 7.38 15.28
C LYS A 167 -8.20 8.44 14.53
N LYS A 168 -6.89 8.49 14.79
CA LYS A 168 -6.01 9.51 14.23
C LYS A 168 -4.58 9.01 14.13
N ILE A 169 -3.89 9.42 13.07
CA ILE A 169 -2.44 9.23 12.90
C ILE A 169 -1.86 10.60 12.57
N ASP A 170 -0.98 11.08 13.45
CA ASP A 170 -0.25 12.33 13.29
C ASP A 170 1.25 12.07 13.27
N GLY A 171 2.01 13.09 12.87
CA GLY A 171 3.47 13.05 12.86
C GLY A 171 4.03 12.73 11.48
N PHE A 172 5.25 12.22 11.48
CA PHE A 172 6.05 12.00 10.29
C PHE A 172 7.08 10.90 10.56
N ILE A 173 7.77 10.45 9.51
CA ILE A 173 8.83 9.43 9.59
C ILE A 173 9.73 9.60 10.83
N GLY A 174 9.87 8.54 11.61
CA GLY A 174 10.60 8.50 12.88
C GLY A 174 9.84 9.01 14.11
N ASN A 175 8.74 9.75 13.95
CA ASN A 175 8.02 10.40 15.05
C ASN A 175 6.50 10.47 14.77
N TYR A 176 5.88 9.30 14.59
CA TYR A 176 4.43 9.18 14.50
C TYR A 176 3.78 9.03 15.88
N LYS A 177 2.54 9.53 15.98
CA LYS A 177 1.64 9.30 17.11
C LYS A 177 0.31 8.80 16.59
N THR A 178 -0.12 7.65 17.06
CA THR A 178 -1.39 7.04 16.67
C THR A 178 -2.32 6.93 17.85
N THR A 179 -3.47 7.57 17.71
CA THR A 179 -4.57 7.53 18.68
C THR A 179 -5.49 6.36 18.34
N VAL A 180 -5.68 5.47 19.31
CA VAL A 180 -6.45 4.23 19.18
C VAL A 180 -7.52 4.18 20.25
N GLN A 181 -8.76 3.99 19.82
CA GLN A 181 -9.87 3.65 20.71
C GLN A 181 -9.81 2.16 21.04
N THR A 182 -9.66 1.82 22.32
CA THR A 182 -9.75 0.45 22.83
C THR A 182 -10.99 0.27 23.71
N LYS A 183 -11.19 -0.94 24.25
CA LYS A 183 -12.23 -1.23 25.25
C LYS A 183 -12.05 -0.42 26.55
N ASP A 184 -10.81 -0.06 26.89
CA ASP A 184 -10.48 0.66 28.14
C ASP A 184 -10.47 2.19 27.97
N GLY A 185 -10.80 2.69 26.78
CA GLY A 185 -10.71 4.11 26.43
C GLY A 185 -9.70 4.40 25.32
N GLU A 186 -9.39 5.68 25.16
CA GLU A 186 -8.44 6.14 24.16
C GLU A 186 -6.99 5.99 24.65
N LYS A 187 -6.13 5.39 23.83
CA LYS A 187 -4.69 5.22 24.09
C LYS A 187 -3.89 5.80 22.92
N VAL A 188 -2.74 6.39 23.22
CA VAL A 188 -1.83 6.96 22.22
C VAL A 188 -0.56 6.11 22.17
N PHE A 189 -0.16 5.71 20.97
CA PHE A 189 1.05 4.94 20.71
C PHE A 189 2.02 5.78 19.88
N GLU A 190 3.25 5.94 20.37
CA GLU A 190 4.32 6.64 19.65
C GLU A 190 5.23 5.62 18.97
N HIS A 191 5.56 5.84 17.70
CA HIS A 191 6.34 4.90 16.88
C HIS A 191 7.05 5.64 15.74
N GLY A 192 8.07 5.03 15.16
CA GLY A 192 8.84 5.63 14.06
C GLY A 192 8.27 5.34 12.68
N VAL A 193 7.58 4.22 12.51
CA VAL A 193 7.10 3.75 11.21
C VAL A 193 5.76 3.02 11.32
N VAL A 194 5.00 3.05 10.23
CA VAL A 194 3.70 2.37 10.12
C VAL A 194 3.77 1.28 9.06
N LEU A 195 3.29 0.08 9.38
CA LEU A 195 3.06 -1.01 8.44
C LEU A 195 1.56 -1.27 8.31
N VAL A 196 0.99 -1.02 7.14
CA VAL A 196 -0.43 -1.21 6.84
C VAL A 196 -0.66 -2.64 6.32
N ALA A 197 -1.34 -3.45 7.13
CA ALA A 197 -1.60 -4.87 6.89
C ALA A 197 -3.09 -5.24 7.06
N ILE A 198 -4.00 -4.30 6.79
CA ILE A 198 -5.46 -4.43 7.05
C ILE A 198 -6.22 -5.39 6.12
N GLY A 199 -5.50 -6.08 5.24
CA GLY A 199 -6.05 -7.14 4.39
C GLY A 199 -7.13 -6.67 3.41
N ALA A 200 -7.98 -7.61 3.04
CA ALA A 200 -9.08 -7.45 2.10
C ALA A 200 -10.18 -8.48 2.45
N TYR A 201 -11.32 -8.49 1.78
CA TYR A 201 -12.42 -9.39 2.10
C TYR A 201 -12.82 -10.28 0.94
N GLU A 202 -13.39 -11.44 1.26
CA GLU A 202 -14.10 -12.27 0.30
C GLU A 202 -15.35 -11.52 -0.20
N ASN A 203 -15.54 -11.47 -1.52
CA ASN A 203 -16.72 -10.87 -2.12
C ASN A 203 -17.97 -11.69 -1.74
N LYS A 204 -19.08 -11.01 -1.46
CA LYS A 204 -20.40 -11.65 -1.28
C LYS A 204 -21.15 -11.60 -2.60
N PRO A 205 -21.21 -12.70 -3.37
CA PRO A 205 -21.80 -12.68 -4.70
C PRO A 205 -23.31 -12.49 -4.64
N GLN A 206 -23.86 -11.76 -5.62
CA GLN A 206 -25.30 -11.61 -5.83
C GLN A 206 -25.79 -12.41 -7.06
N GLU A 207 -24.88 -13.10 -7.74
CA GLU A 207 -25.15 -13.94 -8.90
C GLU A 207 -25.28 -15.43 -8.50
N TYR A 208 -25.81 -16.24 -9.41
CA TYR A 208 -25.90 -17.70 -9.28
C TYR A 208 -26.68 -18.19 -8.06
N LEU A 209 -27.76 -17.51 -7.68
CA LEU A 209 -28.67 -17.92 -6.58
C LEU A 209 -27.98 -18.09 -5.22
N TYR A 210 -26.80 -17.48 -5.02
CA TYR A 210 -26.12 -17.49 -3.73
C TYR A 210 -27.00 -16.86 -2.65
N GLY A 211 -27.04 -17.50 -1.47
CA GLY A 211 -27.93 -17.12 -0.37
C GLY A 211 -29.41 -17.50 -0.55
N GLN A 212 -29.83 -17.88 -1.77
CA GLN A 212 -31.21 -18.29 -2.07
C GLN A 212 -31.39 -19.81 -2.08
N ASN A 213 -30.31 -20.57 -2.39
CA ASN A 213 -30.33 -22.02 -2.39
C ASN A 213 -29.19 -22.61 -1.53
N SER A 214 -29.53 -23.56 -0.66
CA SER A 214 -28.58 -24.16 0.30
C SER A 214 -27.51 -25.05 -0.33
N LYS A 215 -27.69 -25.52 -1.58
CA LYS A 215 -26.69 -26.28 -2.35
C LYS A 215 -25.60 -25.42 -2.97
N ILE A 216 -25.76 -24.09 -2.89
CA ILE A 216 -24.83 -23.13 -3.45
C ILE A 216 -23.94 -22.64 -2.30
N LYS A 217 -22.63 -22.70 -2.52
CA LYS A 217 -21.60 -22.44 -1.50
C LYS A 217 -20.49 -21.60 -2.10
N THR A 218 -19.79 -20.78 -1.31
CA THR A 218 -18.47 -20.28 -1.73
C THR A 218 -17.41 -21.37 -1.55
N GLN A 219 -16.24 -21.20 -2.17
CA GLN A 219 -15.10 -22.10 -1.95
C GLN A 219 -14.69 -22.19 -0.47
N ARG A 220 -14.77 -21.08 0.27
CA ARG A 220 -14.47 -21.02 1.70
C ARG A 220 -15.46 -21.78 2.56
N GLU A 221 -16.75 -21.68 2.22
CA GLU A 221 -17.80 -22.47 2.86
C GLU A 221 -17.60 -23.96 2.58
N LEU A 222 -17.29 -24.34 1.33
CA LEU A 222 -16.95 -25.72 0.98
C LEU A 222 -15.74 -26.22 1.75
N GLU A 223 -14.67 -25.43 1.84
CA GLU A 223 -13.47 -25.80 2.57
C GLU A 223 -13.77 -26.10 4.04
N THR A 224 -14.62 -25.28 4.68
CA THR A 224 -15.09 -25.53 6.04
C THR A 224 -15.80 -26.88 6.17
N LEU A 225 -16.62 -27.27 5.18
CA LEU A 225 -17.29 -28.58 5.16
C LEU A 225 -16.30 -29.74 4.97
N ILE A 226 -15.32 -29.59 4.06
CA ILE A 226 -14.31 -30.61 3.76
C ILE A 226 -13.50 -30.92 5.02
N TYR A 227 -12.92 -29.89 5.64
CA TYR A 227 -12.05 -30.09 6.80
C TYR A 227 -12.81 -30.32 8.10
N GLY A 228 -14.06 -29.83 8.19
CA GLY A 228 -14.99 -30.18 9.26
C GLY A 228 -15.52 -31.62 9.18
N LYS A 229 -15.21 -32.36 8.10
CA LYS A 229 -15.75 -33.71 7.82
C LYS A 229 -17.27 -33.76 7.89
N ASP A 230 -17.90 -32.73 7.33
CA ASP A 230 -19.35 -32.54 7.48
C ASP A 230 -20.12 -33.67 6.76
N PRO A 231 -21.05 -34.38 7.45
CA PRO A 231 -21.83 -35.47 6.86
C PRO A 231 -22.63 -35.06 5.61
N ARG A 232 -22.91 -33.76 5.43
CA ARG A 232 -23.59 -33.22 4.25
C ARG A 232 -22.80 -33.43 2.94
N LEU A 233 -21.50 -33.69 3.00
CA LEU A 233 -20.68 -33.99 1.82
C LEU A 233 -20.74 -35.45 1.35
N THR A 234 -21.22 -36.36 2.20
CA THR A 234 -21.35 -37.79 1.87
C THR A 234 -22.30 -38.03 0.69
N PRO A 235 -23.52 -37.44 0.63
CA PRO A 235 -24.41 -37.62 -0.51
C PRO A 235 -24.01 -36.83 -1.77
N VAL A 236 -23.05 -35.90 -1.68
CA VAL A 236 -22.66 -35.04 -2.79
C VAL A 236 -21.78 -35.82 -3.77
N LYS A 237 -22.33 -36.10 -4.97
CA LYS A 237 -21.64 -36.83 -6.04
C LYS A 237 -21.23 -35.92 -7.20
N ASN A 238 -22.08 -34.95 -7.55
CA ASN A 238 -21.84 -34.02 -8.66
C ASN A 238 -21.53 -32.62 -8.11
N VAL A 239 -20.32 -32.13 -8.38
CA VAL A 239 -19.85 -30.81 -7.93
C VAL A 239 -19.49 -29.96 -9.13
N VAL A 240 -20.13 -28.80 -9.25
CA VAL A 240 -19.82 -27.82 -10.29
C VAL A 240 -19.22 -26.58 -9.65
N MET A 241 -17.99 -26.24 -10.00
CA MET A 241 -17.30 -25.05 -9.51
C MET A 241 -17.27 -23.97 -10.59
N ILE A 242 -17.65 -22.74 -10.25
CA ILE A 242 -17.70 -21.61 -11.19
C ILE A 242 -16.59 -20.62 -10.83
N GLN A 243 -15.69 -20.36 -11.78
CA GLN A 243 -14.59 -19.41 -11.60
C GLN A 243 -14.98 -17.97 -11.94
N CYS A 244 -14.22 -17.02 -11.37
CA CYS A 244 -14.34 -15.58 -11.61
C CYS A 244 -15.68 -14.99 -11.17
N VAL A 245 -16.27 -15.51 -10.08
CA VAL A 245 -17.52 -14.97 -9.51
C VAL A 245 -17.21 -13.66 -8.80
N GLY A 246 -17.73 -12.54 -9.29
CA GLY A 246 -17.37 -11.20 -8.80
C GLY A 246 -15.90 -10.81 -8.99
N SER A 247 -15.29 -11.24 -10.09
CA SER A 247 -13.95 -10.80 -10.52
C SER A 247 -13.83 -10.90 -12.03
N ARG A 248 -12.99 -10.06 -12.63
CA ARG A 248 -12.88 -9.92 -14.10
C ARG A 248 -14.25 -9.64 -14.72
N ASP A 249 -14.97 -8.72 -14.09
CA ASP A 249 -16.23 -8.17 -14.55
C ASP A 249 -16.12 -6.64 -14.70
N LYS A 250 -17.21 -5.99 -15.14
CA LYS A 250 -17.21 -4.54 -15.39
C LYS A 250 -16.96 -3.70 -14.13
N GLU A 251 -17.39 -4.18 -12.96
CA GLU A 251 -17.23 -3.48 -11.69
C GLU A 251 -15.85 -3.77 -11.08
N ARG A 252 -15.32 -4.98 -11.30
CA ARG A 252 -14.04 -5.47 -10.77
C ARG A 252 -13.23 -6.08 -11.92
N PRO A 253 -12.53 -5.27 -12.73
CA PRO A 253 -11.81 -5.75 -13.92
C PRO A 253 -10.58 -6.59 -13.58
N TYR A 254 -10.13 -6.58 -12.33
CA TYR A 254 -8.97 -7.32 -11.86
C TYR A 254 -9.26 -8.80 -11.58
N CYS A 255 -8.18 -9.59 -11.54
CA CYS A 255 -8.22 -10.99 -11.14
C CYS A 255 -7.90 -11.13 -9.66
N SER A 256 -8.71 -11.90 -8.92
CA SER A 256 -8.50 -12.17 -7.50
C SER A 256 -7.35 -13.13 -7.19
N ARG A 257 -6.64 -13.63 -8.20
CA ARG A 257 -5.37 -14.39 -8.11
C ARG A 257 -5.48 -15.79 -7.49
N TYR A 258 -6.12 -15.97 -6.33
CA TYR A 258 -6.12 -17.24 -5.60
C TYR A 258 -7.25 -18.22 -5.99
N CYS A 259 -8.36 -17.72 -6.54
CA CYS A 259 -9.60 -18.49 -6.74
C CYS A 259 -9.45 -19.74 -7.63
N CYS A 260 -8.52 -19.75 -8.61
CA CYS A 260 -8.23 -20.95 -9.41
C CYS A 260 -7.51 -22.02 -8.61
N SER A 261 -6.53 -21.62 -7.79
CA SER A 261 -5.76 -22.54 -6.95
C SER A 261 -6.61 -23.13 -5.83
N GLU A 262 -7.49 -22.31 -5.24
CA GLU A 262 -8.43 -22.76 -4.21
C GLU A 262 -9.43 -23.80 -4.74
N ALA A 263 -10.00 -23.56 -5.93
CA ALA A 263 -10.90 -24.52 -6.57
C ALA A 263 -10.21 -25.86 -6.85
N ILE A 264 -8.99 -25.82 -7.39
CA ILE A 264 -8.21 -27.03 -7.67
C ILE A 264 -7.85 -27.77 -6.38
N LYS A 265 -7.44 -27.05 -5.32
CA LYS A 265 -7.18 -27.63 -4.00
C LYS A 265 -8.41 -28.39 -3.49
N ASN A 266 -9.56 -27.72 -3.44
CA ASN A 266 -10.79 -28.32 -2.91
C ASN A 266 -11.28 -29.48 -3.78
N ALA A 267 -11.13 -29.41 -5.10
CA ALA A 267 -11.46 -30.51 -6.01
C ALA A 267 -10.58 -31.74 -5.76
N LEU A 268 -9.26 -31.56 -5.57
CA LEU A 268 -8.34 -32.65 -5.24
C LEU A 268 -8.66 -33.30 -3.89
N GLU A 269 -8.98 -32.51 -2.87
CA GLU A 269 -9.38 -33.05 -1.55
C GLU A 269 -10.70 -33.85 -1.64
N LEU A 270 -11.68 -33.37 -2.42
CA LEU A 270 -12.93 -34.11 -2.66
C LEU A 270 -12.69 -35.43 -3.42
N LYS A 271 -11.80 -35.44 -4.43
CA LYS A 271 -11.41 -36.64 -5.17
C LYS A 271 -10.62 -37.62 -4.30
N ALA A 272 -9.77 -37.13 -3.41
CA ALA A 272 -9.05 -37.97 -2.46
C ALA A 272 -10.00 -38.67 -1.47
N ALA A 273 -11.07 -37.98 -1.05
CA ALA A 273 -12.09 -38.55 -0.18
C ALA A 273 -13.05 -39.52 -0.90
N ASP A 274 -13.38 -39.26 -2.17
CA ASP A 274 -14.18 -40.16 -3.01
C ASP A 274 -13.80 -39.97 -4.49
N PRO A 275 -13.00 -40.87 -5.07
CA PRO A 275 -12.58 -40.79 -6.48
C PRO A 275 -13.74 -40.83 -7.47
N SER A 276 -14.91 -41.35 -7.06
CA SER A 276 -16.09 -41.48 -7.92
C SER A 276 -16.86 -40.16 -8.10
N ARG A 277 -16.54 -39.10 -7.35
CA ARG A 277 -17.21 -37.80 -7.48
C ARG A 277 -16.98 -37.21 -8.86
N ASP A 278 -18.03 -36.74 -9.51
CA ASP A 278 -17.94 -36.01 -10.76
C ASP A 278 -17.77 -34.53 -10.45
N ILE A 279 -16.59 -33.97 -10.79
CA ILE A 279 -16.25 -32.59 -10.48
C ILE A 279 -15.94 -31.86 -11.78
N THR A 280 -16.65 -30.76 -12.02
CA THR A 280 -16.44 -29.89 -13.19
C THR A 280 -16.11 -28.48 -12.74
N ILE A 281 -15.01 -27.92 -13.23
CA ILE A 281 -14.60 -26.53 -13.02
C ILE A 281 -14.86 -25.73 -14.29
N ILE A 282 -15.76 -24.75 -14.21
CA ILE A 282 -16.13 -23.84 -15.30
C ILE A 282 -15.30 -22.56 -15.19
N TYR A 283 -14.50 -22.25 -16.21
CA TYR A 283 -13.46 -21.21 -16.12
C TYR A 283 -13.33 -20.35 -17.38
N ARG A 284 -12.76 -19.15 -17.27
CA ARG A 284 -12.29 -18.38 -18.44
C ARG A 284 -10.87 -18.80 -18.81
N ASP A 285 -9.95 -18.57 -17.87
CA ASP A 285 -8.54 -18.96 -17.92
C ASP A 285 -8.16 -19.62 -16.60
N ILE A 286 -7.44 -20.75 -16.64
CA ILE A 286 -6.84 -21.33 -15.44
C ILE A 286 -5.55 -20.56 -15.12
N ARG A 287 -5.51 -19.93 -13.95
CA ARG A 287 -4.37 -19.11 -13.50
C ARG A 287 -3.61 -19.78 -12.36
N THR A 288 -3.03 -20.95 -12.65
CA THR A 288 -2.12 -21.72 -11.78
C THR A 288 -0.66 -21.43 -12.12
N PHE A 289 -0.26 -20.15 -12.06
CA PHE A 289 1.08 -19.73 -12.49
C PHE A 289 2.21 -20.30 -11.61
N ALA A 290 3.42 -20.30 -12.17
CA ALA A 290 4.61 -20.91 -11.57
C ALA A 290 4.41 -22.41 -11.28
N PHE A 291 4.86 -22.90 -10.13
CA PHE A 291 4.79 -24.32 -9.75
C PHE A 291 3.37 -24.83 -9.48
N LYS A 292 2.36 -23.94 -9.45
CA LYS A 292 0.97 -24.33 -9.23
C LYS A 292 0.38 -25.09 -10.44
N GLU A 293 1.01 -25.02 -11.61
CA GLU A 293 0.58 -25.72 -12.83
C GLU A 293 0.59 -27.25 -12.66
N ASP A 294 1.52 -27.78 -11.87
CA ASP A 294 1.56 -29.23 -11.59
C ASP A 294 0.32 -29.71 -10.84
N TYR A 295 -0.34 -28.85 -10.06
CA TYR A 295 -1.60 -29.20 -9.39
C TYR A 295 -2.78 -29.17 -10.34
N TYR A 296 -2.77 -28.28 -11.33
CA TYR A 296 -3.75 -28.32 -12.42
C TYR A 296 -3.62 -29.63 -13.21
N ARG A 297 -2.40 -30.06 -13.53
CA ARG A 297 -2.15 -31.37 -14.14
C ARG A 297 -2.68 -32.51 -13.28
N LYS A 298 -2.34 -32.54 -11.98
CA LYS A 298 -2.83 -33.56 -11.03
C LYS A 298 -4.36 -33.61 -10.95
N ALA A 299 -5.04 -32.46 -10.98
CA ALA A 299 -6.51 -32.43 -10.97
C ALA A 299 -7.10 -33.06 -12.23
N ARG A 300 -6.50 -32.81 -13.40
CA ARG A 300 -6.90 -33.47 -14.66
C ARG A 300 -6.65 -34.97 -14.63
N GLU A 301 -5.51 -35.40 -14.11
CA GLU A 301 -5.18 -36.84 -13.92
C GLU A 301 -6.15 -37.52 -12.95
N ALA A 302 -6.66 -36.80 -11.94
CA ALA A 302 -7.72 -37.24 -11.04
C ALA A 302 -9.14 -37.17 -11.65
N ASN A 303 -9.25 -36.96 -12.97
CA ASN A 303 -10.50 -36.87 -13.72
C ASN A 303 -11.42 -35.75 -13.20
N VAL A 304 -10.85 -34.59 -12.86
CA VAL A 304 -11.58 -33.32 -12.73
C VAL A 304 -11.75 -32.73 -14.14
N LYS A 305 -12.99 -32.39 -14.50
CA LYS A 305 -13.35 -31.84 -15.81
C LYS A 305 -13.20 -30.32 -15.79
N PHE A 306 -12.82 -29.74 -16.93
CA PHE A 306 -12.61 -28.31 -17.07
C PHE A 306 -13.34 -27.84 -18.33
N ILE A 307 -14.29 -26.91 -18.16
CA ILE A 307 -15.06 -26.33 -19.29
C ILE A 307 -14.75 -24.84 -19.36
N SER A 308 -14.26 -24.39 -20.51
CA SER A 308 -14.00 -22.97 -20.74
C SER A 308 -15.30 -22.24 -21.08
N TYR A 309 -15.51 -21.04 -20.54
CA TYR A 309 -16.61 -20.16 -20.90
C TYR A 309 -16.10 -18.79 -21.36
N GLU A 310 -16.86 -18.17 -22.25
CA GLU A 310 -16.54 -16.85 -22.82
C GLU A 310 -17.08 -15.72 -21.93
N GLU A 311 -16.40 -14.58 -21.91
CA GLU A 311 -16.75 -13.43 -21.05
C GLU A 311 -18.19 -12.92 -21.27
N ASN A 312 -18.62 -12.89 -22.53
CA ASN A 312 -19.95 -12.49 -22.98
C ASN A 312 -20.98 -13.63 -22.89
N ARG A 313 -20.58 -14.83 -22.45
CA ARG A 313 -21.45 -16.01 -22.33
C ARG A 313 -21.18 -16.76 -21.04
N LYS A 314 -21.55 -16.13 -19.92
CA LYS A 314 -21.46 -16.70 -18.56
C LYS A 314 -22.31 -17.98 -18.43
N PRO A 315 -21.93 -18.92 -17.54
CA PRO A 315 -22.80 -20.04 -17.18
C PRO A 315 -24.09 -19.54 -16.51
N GLU A 316 -25.14 -20.36 -16.53
CA GLU A 316 -26.41 -20.07 -15.88
C GLU A 316 -26.70 -21.15 -14.83
N VAL A 317 -27.12 -20.74 -13.63
CA VAL A 317 -27.51 -21.66 -12.56
C VAL A 317 -29.03 -21.64 -12.46
N VAL A 318 -29.65 -22.79 -12.68
CA VAL A 318 -31.10 -22.97 -12.62
C VAL A 318 -31.44 -23.92 -11.47
N ALA A 319 -32.41 -23.54 -10.65
CA ALA A 319 -32.91 -24.37 -9.56
C ALA A 319 -34.42 -24.63 -9.75
N SER A 320 -34.82 -25.90 -9.68
CA SER A 320 -36.22 -26.34 -9.70
C SER A 320 -36.48 -27.32 -8.57
N GLY A 321 -37.10 -26.84 -7.49
CA GLY A 321 -37.22 -27.59 -6.23
C GLY A 321 -35.83 -27.94 -5.68
N ASP A 322 -35.60 -29.23 -5.43
CA ASP A 322 -34.32 -29.73 -4.95
C ASP A 322 -33.27 -29.96 -6.06
N LYS A 323 -33.63 -29.83 -7.33
CA LYS A 323 -32.67 -30.03 -8.44
C LYS A 323 -31.99 -28.71 -8.78
N VAL A 324 -30.66 -28.75 -8.86
CA VAL A 324 -29.84 -27.62 -9.32
C VAL A 324 -29.04 -28.09 -10.53
N GLU A 325 -29.06 -27.28 -11.57
CA GLU A 325 -28.35 -27.54 -12.83
C GLU A 325 -27.56 -26.30 -13.23
N VAL A 326 -26.39 -26.51 -13.82
CA VAL A 326 -25.56 -25.45 -14.39
C VAL A 326 -25.52 -25.63 -15.90
N LYS A 327 -26.01 -24.63 -16.62
CA LYS A 327 -25.97 -24.59 -18.08
C LYS A 327 -24.77 -23.78 -18.53
N VAL A 328 -23.93 -24.35 -19.36
CA VAL A 328 -22.73 -23.68 -19.91
C VAL A 328 -22.56 -24.04 -21.37
N PHE A 329 -22.06 -23.12 -22.17
CA PHE A 329 -21.66 -23.44 -23.54
C PHE A 329 -20.23 -23.93 -23.56
N ASP A 330 -20.00 -25.13 -24.09
CA ASP A 330 -18.68 -25.69 -24.24
C ASP A 330 -18.15 -25.35 -25.64
N PRO A 331 -17.10 -24.51 -25.76
CA PRO A 331 -16.54 -24.13 -27.06
C PRO A 331 -15.86 -25.29 -27.79
N ILE A 332 -15.47 -26.37 -27.10
CA ILE A 332 -14.85 -27.55 -27.72
C ILE A 332 -15.92 -28.42 -28.38
N LEU A 333 -17.04 -28.64 -27.69
CA LEU A 333 -18.19 -29.39 -28.23
C LEU A 333 -19.06 -28.52 -29.16
N ASN A 334 -18.91 -27.20 -29.08
CA ASN A 334 -19.72 -26.20 -29.79
C ASN A 334 -21.22 -26.34 -29.50
N GLU A 335 -21.58 -26.71 -28.26
CA GLU A 335 -22.96 -26.89 -27.82
C GLU A 335 -23.17 -26.47 -26.36
N SER A 336 -24.43 -26.31 -25.96
CA SER A 336 -24.78 -26.05 -24.56
C SER A 336 -24.90 -27.35 -23.78
N VAL A 337 -24.09 -27.49 -22.74
CA VAL A 337 -24.08 -28.63 -21.82
C VAL A 337 -24.88 -28.26 -20.56
N ILE A 338 -25.67 -29.20 -20.07
CA ILE A 338 -26.40 -29.10 -18.79
C ILE A 338 -25.74 -30.03 -17.80
N LEU A 339 -25.23 -29.47 -16.70
CA LEU A 339 -24.53 -30.19 -15.66
C LEU A 339 -25.42 -30.29 -14.41
N PRO A 340 -25.91 -31.47 -14.03
CA PRO A 340 -26.58 -31.65 -12.75
C PRO A 340 -25.60 -31.42 -11.60
N ALA A 341 -26.01 -30.70 -10.57
CA ALA A 341 -25.16 -30.33 -9.45
C ALA A 341 -25.82 -30.65 -8.10
N ASP A 342 -25.17 -31.50 -7.31
CA ASP A 342 -25.51 -31.69 -5.90
C ASP A 342 -24.95 -30.53 -5.06
N ALA A 343 -23.85 -29.93 -5.53
CA ALA A 343 -23.29 -28.69 -5.00
C ALA A 343 -22.78 -27.79 -6.14
N VAL A 344 -23.16 -26.52 -6.09
CA VAL A 344 -22.56 -25.46 -6.94
C VAL A 344 -21.64 -24.62 -6.07
N VAL A 345 -20.38 -24.52 -6.46
CA VAL A 345 -19.34 -23.89 -5.64
C VAL A 345 -18.81 -22.66 -6.38
N LEU A 346 -18.97 -21.50 -5.74
CA LEU A 346 -18.60 -20.22 -6.32
C LEU A 346 -17.18 -19.85 -5.87
N SER A 347 -16.28 -19.75 -6.85
CA SER A 347 -14.91 -19.24 -6.62
C SER A 347 -14.94 -17.73 -6.68
N VAL A 348 -15.32 -17.15 -5.55
CA VAL A 348 -15.60 -15.72 -5.37
C VAL A 348 -14.33 -14.87 -5.34
N GLY A 349 -14.48 -13.63 -5.79
CA GLY A 349 -13.42 -12.63 -5.79
C GLY A 349 -13.04 -12.09 -4.42
N VAL A 350 -11.99 -11.28 -4.39
CA VAL A 350 -11.60 -10.45 -3.26
C VAL A 350 -11.97 -9.00 -3.53
N VAL A 351 -12.49 -8.32 -2.52
CA VAL A 351 -12.79 -6.90 -2.51
C VAL A 351 -11.89 -6.18 -1.52
N PRO A 352 -11.49 -4.92 -1.81
CA PRO A 352 -10.64 -4.15 -0.89
C PRO A 352 -11.32 -3.97 0.46
N ASN A 353 -10.51 -3.74 1.50
CA ASN A 353 -11.05 -3.37 2.80
C ASN A 353 -11.72 -1.98 2.71
N PRO A 354 -12.99 -1.82 3.11
CA PRO A 354 -13.68 -0.52 3.05
C PRO A 354 -12.99 0.57 3.88
N GLU A 355 -12.19 0.20 4.88
CA GLU A 355 -11.41 1.13 5.70
C GLU A 355 -10.14 1.63 4.99
N ASN A 356 -9.78 1.10 3.82
CA ASN A 356 -8.61 1.54 3.05
C ASN A 356 -8.63 3.06 2.80
N ALA A 357 -9.78 3.63 2.41
CA ALA A 357 -9.89 5.06 2.15
C ALA A 357 -9.74 5.90 3.44
N ALA A 358 -10.31 5.44 4.55
CA ALA A 358 -10.23 6.15 5.82
C ALA A 358 -8.79 6.15 6.38
N ILE A 359 -8.13 4.98 6.39
CA ILE A 359 -6.73 4.84 6.80
C ILE A 359 -5.80 5.58 5.82
N GLY A 360 -6.09 5.49 4.51
CA GLY A 360 -5.37 6.20 3.47
C GLY A 360 -5.39 7.71 3.67
N ASN A 361 -6.55 8.28 4.01
CA ASN A 361 -6.67 9.70 4.32
C ASN A 361 -5.85 10.12 5.55
N MET A 362 -5.85 9.30 6.62
CA MET A 362 -5.05 9.58 7.82
C MET A 362 -3.54 9.56 7.51
N LEU A 363 -3.09 8.62 6.68
CA LEU A 363 -1.68 8.47 6.29
C LEU A 363 -1.29 9.31 5.06
N LYS A 364 -2.25 9.99 4.44
CA LYS A 364 -2.11 10.72 3.17
C LYS A 364 -1.59 9.85 2.03
N VAL A 365 -2.03 8.59 1.97
CA VAL A 365 -1.64 7.62 0.93
C VAL A 365 -2.85 7.27 0.05
N PRO A 366 -2.68 7.24 -1.29
CA PRO A 366 -3.78 7.00 -2.20
C PRO A 366 -4.15 5.51 -2.29
N THR A 367 -5.40 5.26 -2.68
CA THR A 367 -5.82 3.98 -3.24
C THR A 367 -5.82 4.04 -4.77
N ASN A 368 -5.67 2.89 -5.41
CA ASN A 368 -5.89 2.76 -6.86
C ASN A 368 -7.38 2.82 -7.20
N GLN A 369 -7.70 2.73 -8.50
CA GLN A 369 -9.08 2.79 -9.01
C GLN A 369 -9.96 1.64 -8.49
N ASP A 370 -9.34 0.53 -8.08
CA ASP A 370 -10.01 -0.65 -7.56
C ASP A 370 -10.22 -0.61 -6.03
N GLY A 371 -9.74 0.44 -5.35
CA GLY A 371 -9.86 0.64 -3.91
C GLY A 371 -8.79 -0.04 -3.05
N PHE A 372 -7.77 -0.67 -3.65
CA PHE A 372 -6.60 -1.16 -2.93
C PHE A 372 -5.55 -0.06 -2.75
N PHE A 373 -4.64 -0.22 -1.80
CA PHE A 373 -3.55 0.74 -1.63
C PHE A 373 -2.61 0.77 -2.83
N LEU A 374 -2.16 1.97 -3.21
CA LEU A 374 -1.22 2.18 -4.31
C LEU A 374 0.21 2.32 -3.77
N GLU A 375 1.13 1.52 -4.29
CA GLU A 375 2.56 1.61 -3.97
C GLU A 375 3.20 2.91 -4.50
N ALA A 376 4.34 3.28 -3.92
CA ALA A 376 5.17 4.37 -4.42
C ALA A 376 5.64 4.12 -5.86
N HIS A 377 6.07 2.89 -6.16
CA HIS A 377 6.44 2.50 -7.52
C HIS A 377 6.44 0.97 -7.69
N VAL A 378 5.71 0.47 -8.68
CA VAL A 378 5.47 -0.96 -8.99
C VAL A 378 6.72 -1.86 -8.89
N LYS A 379 7.88 -1.37 -9.37
CA LYS A 379 9.14 -2.11 -9.40
C LYS A 379 10.17 -1.71 -8.34
N LEU A 380 10.41 -0.41 -8.18
CA LEU A 380 11.49 0.12 -7.33
C LEU A 380 11.13 0.13 -5.84
N ARG A 381 9.85 0.36 -5.51
CA ARG A 381 9.36 0.54 -4.14
C ARG A 381 7.96 -0.10 -3.99
N PRO A 382 7.83 -1.44 -4.16
CA PRO A 382 6.53 -2.11 -4.24
C PRO A 382 5.82 -2.28 -2.88
N VAL A 383 6.50 -1.98 -1.78
CA VAL A 383 5.96 -2.09 -0.40
C VAL A 383 5.96 -0.75 0.32
N ASP A 384 6.49 0.30 -0.30
CA ASP A 384 6.51 1.64 0.26
C ASP A 384 5.28 2.41 -0.22
N PHE A 385 4.82 3.35 0.59
CA PHE A 385 3.98 4.44 0.10
C PHE A 385 4.82 5.64 -0.34
N ALA A 386 4.15 6.58 -1.03
CA ALA A 386 4.75 7.88 -1.34
C ALA A 386 5.01 8.70 -0.06
N THR A 387 4.22 8.48 0.99
CA THR A 387 4.49 9.01 2.34
C THR A 387 5.64 8.23 2.97
N ASP A 388 6.71 8.92 3.35
CA ASP A 388 7.88 8.31 3.98
C ASP A 388 7.56 7.70 5.34
N GLY A 389 8.20 6.59 5.69
CA GLY A 389 7.98 5.89 6.97
C GLY A 389 6.68 5.09 7.05
N VAL A 390 5.91 5.04 5.97
CA VAL A 390 4.69 4.23 5.86
C VAL A 390 4.89 3.15 4.79
N PHE A 391 4.62 1.90 5.17
CA PHE A 391 4.79 0.72 4.34
C PHE A 391 3.50 -0.09 4.31
N MET A 392 3.36 -1.00 3.35
CA MET A 392 2.22 -1.90 3.25
C MET A 392 2.62 -3.34 2.99
N CYS A 393 1.79 -4.26 3.45
CA CYS A 393 1.94 -5.67 3.14
C CYS A 393 0.60 -6.41 3.13
N GLY A 394 0.60 -7.58 2.48
CA GLY A 394 -0.57 -8.45 2.42
C GLY A 394 -1.66 -7.93 1.49
N MET A 395 -2.88 -8.41 1.69
CA MET A 395 -3.97 -8.19 0.74
C MET A 395 -4.50 -6.75 0.67
N ALA A 396 -4.07 -5.87 1.58
CA ALA A 396 -4.40 -4.44 1.54
C ALA A 396 -3.89 -3.76 0.25
N HIS A 397 -2.79 -4.28 -0.31
CA HIS A 397 -2.20 -3.84 -1.57
C HIS A 397 -2.91 -4.42 -2.81
N SER A 398 -3.36 -5.67 -2.75
CA SER A 398 -3.95 -6.40 -3.89
C SER A 398 -4.28 -7.85 -3.52
N PRO A 399 -5.19 -8.54 -4.24
CA PRO A 399 -5.41 -9.97 -4.06
C PRO A 399 -4.11 -10.78 -4.27
N LYS A 400 -3.77 -11.63 -3.29
CA LYS A 400 -2.52 -12.39 -3.29
C LYS A 400 -2.58 -13.66 -2.44
N PHE A 401 -1.63 -14.55 -2.66
CA PHE A 401 -1.49 -15.78 -1.89
C PHE A 401 -0.87 -15.53 -0.50
N SER A 402 -0.93 -16.54 0.37
CA SER A 402 -0.38 -16.48 1.73
C SER A 402 1.15 -16.32 1.76
N ASP A 403 1.86 -17.05 0.89
CA ASP A 403 3.31 -16.97 0.70
C ASP A 403 3.74 -15.60 0.16
N GLU A 404 2.99 -15.06 -0.80
CA GLU A 404 3.19 -13.70 -1.31
C GLU A 404 2.97 -12.65 -0.20
N SER A 405 1.96 -12.85 0.65
CA SER A 405 1.68 -11.97 1.79
C SER A 405 2.79 -11.98 2.84
N ILE A 406 3.34 -13.17 3.14
CA ILE A 406 4.51 -13.34 4.04
C ILE A 406 5.74 -12.65 3.43
N THR A 407 6.00 -12.88 2.14
CA THR A 407 7.13 -12.27 1.43
C THR A 407 7.04 -10.75 1.43
N GLN A 408 5.85 -10.20 1.15
CA GLN A 408 5.64 -8.76 1.16
C GLN A 408 5.76 -8.16 2.56
N ALA A 409 5.35 -8.88 3.61
CA ALA A 409 5.54 -8.45 4.99
C ALA A 409 7.02 -8.35 5.35
N ASN A 410 7.82 -9.35 5.00
CA ASN A 410 9.28 -9.31 5.24
C ASN A 410 9.95 -8.18 4.46
N ALA A 411 9.52 -7.93 3.21
CA ALA A 411 10.01 -6.80 2.43
C ALA A 411 9.66 -5.46 3.08
N ALA A 412 8.41 -5.28 3.55
CA ALA A 412 7.98 -4.08 4.27
C ALA A 412 8.79 -3.87 5.56
N VAL A 413 9.06 -4.94 6.33
CA VAL A 413 9.90 -4.87 7.53
C VAL A 413 11.34 -4.49 7.19
N SER A 414 11.93 -5.06 6.14
CA SER A 414 13.27 -4.68 5.70
C SER A 414 13.37 -3.18 5.39
N ARG A 415 12.36 -2.62 4.71
CA ARG A 415 12.28 -1.18 4.42
C ARG A 415 12.06 -0.34 5.68
N ALA A 416 11.23 -0.82 6.60
CA ALA A 416 10.99 -0.19 7.90
C ALA A 416 12.27 -0.14 8.75
N CYS A 417 13.04 -1.23 8.81
CA CYS A 417 14.30 -1.30 9.55
C CYS A 417 15.33 -0.29 9.05
N MET A 418 15.33 0.06 7.75
CA MET A 418 16.22 1.12 7.25
C MET A 418 15.98 2.48 7.95
N VAL A 419 14.76 2.73 8.41
CA VAL A 419 14.40 3.92 9.19
C VAL A 419 14.69 3.69 10.67
N LEU A 420 14.24 2.55 11.22
CA LEU A 420 14.35 2.26 12.65
C LEU A 420 15.80 2.06 13.13
N CYS A 421 16.74 1.73 12.25
CA CYS A 421 18.17 1.63 12.60
C CYS A 421 18.86 3.00 12.70
N LEU A 422 18.22 4.09 12.29
CA LEU A 422 18.82 5.43 12.37
C LEU A 422 18.64 6.00 13.77
N ASP A 423 19.67 6.62 14.33
CA ASP A 423 19.54 7.38 15.59
C ASP A 423 18.71 8.66 15.37
N PHE A 424 18.87 9.27 14.20
CA PHE A 424 18.16 10.48 13.79
C PHE A 424 17.85 10.48 12.30
N ILE A 425 16.78 11.18 11.94
CA ILE A 425 16.45 11.54 10.57
C ILE A 425 16.77 13.02 10.38
N GLU A 426 17.39 13.35 9.25
CA GLU A 426 17.56 14.74 8.83
C GLU A 426 16.21 15.29 8.38
N ALA A 427 15.73 16.32 9.07
CA ALA A 427 14.54 17.06 8.68
C ALA A 427 14.80 17.84 7.38
N GLU A 428 13.72 18.24 6.71
CA GLU A 428 13.81 19.17 5.59
C GLU A 428 14.49 20.47 6.06
N GLY A 429 15.53 20.91 5.35
CA GLY A 429 16.26 22.15 5.66
C GLY A 429 15.53 23.40 5.17
N LYS A 430 14.61 23.26 4.20
CA LYS A 430 13.75 24.33 3.69
C LYS A 430 12.59 24.63 4.65
N THR A 431 12.91 25.18 5.83
CA THR A 431 11.93 25.53 6.87
C THR A 431 11.55 27.01 6.83
N ALA A 432 10.35 27.32 7.35
CA ALA A 432 9.94 28.70 7.56
C ALA A 432 10.75 29.37 8.68
N PHE A 433 10.89 30.70 8.60
CA PHE A 433 11.48 31.53 9.64
C PHE A 433 10.68 32.83 9.80
N VAL A 434 10.82 33.49 10.95
CA VAL A 434 10.15 34.77 11.24
C VAL A 434 11.17 35.88 11.42
N ASN A 435 11.01 36.96 10.68
CA ASN A 435 11.65 38.23 10.96
C ASN A 435 10.91 38.91 12.12
N LYS A 436 11.52 38.88 13.32
CA LYS A 436 10.93 39.41 14.55
C LYS A 436 10.60 40.90 14.46
N GLU A 437 11.40 41.70 13.75
CA GLU A 437 11.21 43.16 13.62
C GLU A 437 9.97 43.53 12.80
N ARG A 438 9.53 42.64 11.91
CA ARG A 438 8.36 42.85 11.05
C ARG A 438 7.10 42.17 11.60
N CYS A 439 7.26 41.24 12.53
CA CYS A 439 6.17 40.43 13.04
C CYS A 439 5.27 41.27 13.96
N SER A 440 3.96 41.24 13.72
CA SER A 440 2.97 41.91 14.56
C SER A 440 2.22 40.95 15.50
N ALA A 441 2.73 39.72 15.68
CA ALA A 441 2.11 38.66 16.48
C ALA A 441 0.60 38.42 16.22
N CYS A 442 0.12 38.57 14.98
CA CYS A 442 -1.31 38.52 14.67
C CYS A 442 -1.94 37.10 14.70
N GLY A 443 -1.14 36.04 14.90
CA GLY A 443 -1.65 34.66 15.00
C GLY A 443 -2.07 33.98 13.69
N LEU A 444 -2.14 34.70 12.58
CA LEU A 444 -2.63 34.12 11.31
C LEU A 444 -1.77 32.95 10.82
N CYS A 445 -0.45 33.04 10.99
CA CYS A 445 0.48 31.99 10.61
C CYS A 445 0.33 30.71 11.45
N GLU A 446 -0.02 30.85 12.73
CA GLU A 446 -0.28 29.74 13.65
C GLU A 446 -1.56 29.00 13.28
N ILE A 447 -2.65 29.74 13.04
CA ILE A 447 -3.95 29.18 12.61
C ILE A 447 -3.83 28.39 11.30
N ASN A 448 -3.03 28.89 10.36
CA ASN A 448 -2.90 28.30 9.03
C ASN A 448 -1.89 27.15 8.96
N CYS A 449 -1.14 26.87 10.03
CA CYS A 449 -0.11 25.83 9.99
C CYS A 449 -0.72 24.44 10.22
N PRO A 450 -0.75 23.55 9.22
CA PRO A 450 -1.36 22.22 9.37
C PRO A 450 -0.52 21.27 10.26
N TYR A 451 0.70 21.68 10.61
CA TYR A 451 1.65 20.90 11.41
C TYR A 451 1.89 21.50 12.80
N SER A 452 1.20 22.61 13.14
CA SER A 452 1.43 23.37 14.37
C SER A 452 2.91 23.73 14.60
N ALA A 453 3.64 23.96 13.49
CA ALA A 453 5.07 24.21 13.51
C ALA A 453 5.43 25.67 13.77
N ILE A 454 4.46 26.58 13.82
CA ILE A 454 4.67 28.01 14.12
C ILE A 454 3.60 28.45 15.11
N GLN A 455 4.00 29.18 16.15
CA GLN A 455 3.11 29.66 17.22
C GLN A 455 3.47 31.08 17.64
N VAL A 456 2.50 31.84 18.12
CA VAL A 456 2.75 33.18 18.68
C VAL A 456 3.32 33.04 20.09
N ASN A 457 4.55 33.51 20.29
CA ASN A 457 5.12 33.68 21.61
C ASN A 457 4.70 35.06 22.15
N VAL A 458 3.70 35.05 23.03
CA VAL A 458 3.12 36.29 23.60
C VAL A 458 4.14 37.07 24.41
N ALA A 459 5.09 36.41 25.07
CA ALA A 459 6.12 37.07 25.86
C ALA A 459 7.12 37.84 24.98
N GLU A 460 7.47 37.27 23.82
CA GLU A 460 8.38 37.87 22.85
C GLU A 460 7.69 38.85 21.89
N GLY A 461 6.35 38.85 21.84
CA GLY A 461 5.58 39.69 20.91
C GLY A 461 5.77 39.31 19.44
N CYS A 462 6.20 38.08 19.14
CA CYS A 462 6.41 37.59 17.78
C CYS A 462 6.05 36.11 17.63
N ALA A 463 5.84 35.66 16.39
CA ALA A 463 5.70 34.24 16.08
C ALA A 463 7.07 33.55 16.03
N GLU A 464 7.12 32.28 16.43
CA GLU A 464 8.33 31.46 16.44
C GLU A 464 8.07 30.14 15.72
N VAL A 465 9.02 29.71 14.87
CA VAL A 465 8.94 28.45 14.13
C VAL A 465 9.71 27.36 14.85
N ASN A 466 9.03 26.26 15.12
CA ASN A 466 9.67 24.98 15.40
C ASN A 466 10.16 24.37 14.07
N ALA A 467 11.44 24.56 13.76
CA ALA A 467 12.06 24.10 12.52
C ALA A 467 11.94 22.57 12.34
N VAL A 468 11.90 21.82 13.45
CA VAL A 468 11.74 20.37 13.46
C VAL A 468 10.36 19.92 12.94
N LEU A 469 9.30 20.62 13.32
CA LEU A 469 7.92 20.30 12.89
C LEU A 469 7.61 20.86 11.49
N CYS A 470 8.36 21.87 11.05
CA CYS A 470 8.10 22.56 9.79
C CYS A 470 8.38 21.64 8.59
N LYS A 471 7.36 21.41 7.76
CA LYS A 471 7.49 20.65 6.50
C LYS A 471 7.70 21.52 5.26
N GLY A 472 8.06 22.79 5.45
CA GLY A 472 8.40 23.70 4.34
C GLY A 472 7.27 23.99 3.34
N CYS A 473 5.99 23.86 3.72
CA CYS A 473 4.88 24.01 2.77
C CYS A 473 4.60 25.44 2.31
N GLY A 474 5.18 26.46 2.97
CA GLY A 474 5.02 27.88 2.60
C GLY A 474 3.67 28.53 2.91
N VAL A 475 2.72 27.81 3.51
CA VAL A 475 1.38 28.34 3.82
C VAL A 475 1.43 29.54 4.77
N CYS A 476 2.27 29.48 5.80
CA CYS A 476 2.45 30.57 6.75
C CYS A 476 3.12 31.80 6.09
N THR A 477 4.06 31.59 5.18
CA THR A 477 4.69 32.63 4.37
C THR A 477 3.67 33.34 3.49
N ALA A 478 2.91 32.58 2.70
CA ALA A 478 1.89 33.10 1.78
C ALA A 478 0.75 33.85 2.50
N SER A 479 0.46 33.49 3.76
CA SER A 479 -0.59 34.16 4.56
C SER A 479 -0.08 35.33 5.41
N CYS A 480 1.24 35.55 5.52
CA CYS A 480 1.78 36.60 6.37
C CYS A 480 1.59 38.00 5.76
N ARG A 481 0.62 38.77 6.28
CA ARG A 481 0.32 40.13 5.80
C ARG A 481 1.44 41.13 5.98
N MET A 482 2.25 40.96 7.04
CA MET A 482 3.42 41.82 7.29
C MET A 482 4.64 41.40 6.47
N ASN A 483 4.52 40.29 5.73
CA ASN A 483 5.61 39.61 5.06
C ASN A 483 6.81 39.39 6.02
N ALA A 484 6.48 39.02 7.26
CA ALA A 484 7.42 38.74 8.35
C ALA A 484 7.80 37.27 8.42
N VAL A 485 6.97 36.38 7.89
CA VAL A 485 7.29 34.94 7.78
C VAL A 485 7.77 34.67 6.37
N ASP A 486 8.91 34.00 6.23
CA ASP A 486 9.49 33.63 4.93
C ASP A 486 10.00 32.18 4.97
N LEU A 487 10.33 31.59 3.81
CA LEU A 487 10.64 30.17 3.66
C LEU A 487 12.03 29.96 3.08
N ASN A 488 12.94 29.29 3.80
CA ASN A 488 14.26 28.98 3.26
C ASN A 488 14.17 28.09 2.00
N GLY A 489 14.92 28.42 0.94
CA GLY A 489 14.92 27.68 -0.33
C GLY A 489 13.72 27.98 -1.25
N PHE A 490 12.74 28.76 -0.77
CA PHE A 490 11.68 29.39 -1.56
C PHE A 490 11.33 30.78 -1.00
N ASN A 491 12.35 31.57 -0.62
CA ASN A 491 12.08 32.86 0.00
C ASN A 491 11.58 33.86 -1.05
N ASN A 492 11.05 35.01 -0.60
CA ASN A 492 10.51 35.98 -1.55
C ASN A 492 11.54 36.47 -2.57
N GLU A 493 12.81 36.68 -2.19
CA GLU A 493 13.86 37.12 -3.10
C GLU A 493 14.14 36.05 -4.17
N GLU A 494 14.25 34.80 -3.75
CA GLU A 494 14.44 33.64 -4.61
C GLU A 494 13.30 33.48 -5.62
N VAL A 495 12.05 33.53 -5.16
CA VAL A 495 10.86 33.36 -6.02
C VAL A 495 10.69 34.54 -6.97
N LEU A 496 10.84 35.78 -6.50
CA LEU A 496 10.76 36.96 -7.34
C LEU A 496 11.89 37.00 -8.37
N ALA A 497 13.10 36.57 -8.01
CA ALA A 497 14.20 36.45 -8.96
C ALA A 497 13.88 35.46 -10.09
N GLN A 498 13.21 34.33 -9.81
CA GLN A 498 12.75 33.42 -10.86
C GLN A 498 11.74 34.10 -11.80
N ILE A 499 10.75 34.78 -11.23
CA ILE A 499 9.64 35.37 -11.99
C ILE A 499 10.16 36.50 -12.89
N TYR A 500 10.97 37.42 -12.34
CA TYR A 500 11.46 38.59 -13.08
C TYR A 500 12.51 38.28 -14.15
N ASN A 501 13.04 37.05 -14.16
CA ASN A 501 14.00 36.59 -15.15
C ASN A 501 13.39 35.66 -16.21
N LEU A 502 12.06 35.60 -16.29
CA LEU A 502 11.34 35.08 -17.46
C LEU A 502 11.36 36.16 -18.56
N ASN A 503 11.63 35.78 -19.82
CA ASN A 503 11.67 36.72 -20.95
C ASN A 503 10.26 37.15 -21.36
#